data_AF-A0A5J4QN98-F1
#
_entry.id   AF-A0A5J4QN98-F1
#
_cell.length_a   1.000
_cell.length_b   1.000
_cell.length_c   1.000
_cell.angle_alpha   90.00
_cell.angle_beta   90.00
_cell.angle_gamma   90.00
#
_symmetry.space_group_name_H-M   'P 1'
#
loop_
_entity.id
_entity.type
_entity.pdbx_description
1 polymer ?
#
loop_
_entity_poly.entity_id
_entity_poly.type
_entity_poly.pdbx_seq_one_letter_code
_entity_poly.pdbx_strand_id
1 'polypeptide(L)' 'MDTHKHLLAHGIKLSLQRIAIMEYLLEHTTHPTVDEIYTKLFPVMPTLSKTTIYNTLKLLSEQGAIQMITIDEKNVRFDA' A
#
# COMPACT_ATOMS: atom_id res chain seq x y z
N MET A 1 -6.84 12.55 6.10
CA MET A 1 -5.39 12.81 6.19
C MET A 1 -4.90 13.08 4.78
N ASP A 2 -4.00 14.05 4.57
CA ASP A 2 -3.44 14.30 3.24
C ASP A 2 -2.35 13.24 2.96
N THR A 3 -2.64 12.30 2.05
CA THR A 3 -1.74 11.20 1.68
C THR A 3 -0.35 11.69 1.33
N HIS A 4 -0.24 12.83 0.66
CA HIS A 4 1.04 13.41 0.25
C HIS A 4 1.88 13.80 1.46
N LYS A 5 1.26 14.47 2.44
CA LYS A 5 1.94 14.86 3.68
C LYS A 5 2.37 13.64 4.50
N HIS A 6 1.54 12.60 4.55
CA HIS A 6 1.87 11.36 5.26
C HIS A 6 3.09 10.67 4.65
N LEU A 7 3.12 10.53 3.33
CA LEU A 7 4.27 9.95 2.63
C LEU A 7 5.54 10.79 2.81
N LEU A 8 5.44 12.12 2.70
CA LEU A 8 6.58 13.02 2.90
C LEU A 8 7.11 12.99 4.33
N ALA A 9 6.23 12.90 5.34
CA ALA A 9 6.62 12.80 6.74
C ALA A 9 7.45 11.54 7.04
N HIS A 10 7.21 10.46 6.29
CA HIS A 10 7.96 9.21 6.37
C HIS A 10 9.12 9.13 5.35
N GLY A 11 9.49 10.23 4.69
CA GLY A 11 10.61 10.26 3.73
C GLY A 11 10.36 9.51 2.42
N ILE A 12 9.10 9.18 2.11
CA ILE A 12 8.73 8.37 0.95
C ILE A 12 8.56 9.28 -0.27
N LYS A 13 9.34 9.01 -1.33
CA LYS A 13 9.17 9.75 -2.60
C LYS A 13 7.77 9.55 -3.14
N LEU A 14 7.14 10.64 -3.56
CA LEU A 14 5.82 10.65 -4.16
C LEU A 14 5.85 9.98 -5.55
N SER A 15 4.90 9.09 -5.79
CA SER A 15 4.59 8.54 -7.12
C SER A 15 3.10 8.25 -7.19
N LEU A 16 2.52 8.27 -8.39
CA LEU A 16 1.10 7.97 -8.58
C LEU A 16 0.70 6.61 -7.99
N GLN A 17 1.56 5.60 -8.15
CA GLN A 17 1.34 4.26 -7.61
C GLN A 17 1.33 4.25 -6.07
N ARG A 18 2.29 4.95 -5.44
CA ARG A 18 2.40 5.01 -3.97
C ARG A 18 1.25 5.76 -3.33
N ILE A 19 0.83 6.84 -3.97
CA ILE A 19 -0.32 7.63 -3.54
C ILE A 19 -1.59 6.77 -3.64
N ALA A 20 -1.86 6.15 -4.79
CA ALA A 20 -3.04 5.31 -4.98
C ALA A 20 -3.10 4.12 -4.00
N ILE A 21 -1.97 3.47 -3.75
CA ILE A 21 -1.90 2.35 -2.78
C ILE A 21 -2.15 2.86 -1.36
N MET A 22 -1.54 3.99 -0.97
CA MET A 22 -1.74 4.56 0.37
C MET A 22 -3.18 5.07 0.56
N GLU A 23 -3.77 5.73 -0.44
CA GLU A 23 -5.17 6.15 -0.41
C GLU A 23 -6.10 4.95 -0.24
N TYR A 24 -5.86 3.87 -0.99
CA TYR A 24 -6.62 2.64 -0.84
C TYR A 24 -6.56 2.07 0.59
N LEU A 25 -5.37 2.04 1.20
CA LEU A 25 -5.20 1.56 2.58
C LEU A 25 -5.89 2.46 3.61
N LEU A 26 -5.81 3.78 3.43
CA LEU A 26 -6.47 4.75 4.31
C LEU A 26 -8.00 4.68 4.22
N GLU A 27 -8.55 4.31 3.06
CA GLU A 27 -9.99 4.12 2.88
C GLU A 27 -10.49 2.75 3.35
N HIS A 28 -9.63 1.74 3.42
CA HIS A 28 -10.01 0.35 3.72
C HIS A 28 -9.29 -0.16 4.97
N THR A 29 -9.97 -0.13 6.12
CA THR A 29 -9.46 -0.65 7.41
C THR A 29 -9.54 -2.18 7.53
N THR A 30 -9.66 -2.91 6.41
CA THR A 30 -9.96 -4.36 6.37
C THR A 30 -8.73 -5.23 6.21
N HIS A 31 -7.55 -4.70 6.47
CA HIS A 31 -6.25 -5.37 6.30
C HIS A 31 -6.10 -6.12 4.96
N PRO A 32 -6.18 -5.40 3.83
CA PRO A 32 -6.26 -6.02 2.52
C PRO A 32 -4.96 -6.74 2.14
N THR A 33 -5.11 -7.78 1.34
CA THR A 33 -4.02 -8.52 0.69
C THR A 33 -3.56 -7.82 -0.59
N VAL A 34 -2.38 -8.18 -1.10
CA VAL A 34 -1.85 -7.68 -2.38
C VAL A 34 -2.82 -7.92 -3.53
N ASP A 35 -3.48 -9.09 -3.54
CA ASP A 35 -4.43 -9.46 -4.59
C ASP A 35 -5.72 -8.62 -4.55
N GLU A 36 -6.20 -8.28 -3.35
CA GLU A 36 -7.35 -7.39 -3.18
C GLU A 36 -7.03 -5.98 -3.65
N ILE A 37 -5.88 -5.44 -3.24
CA ILE A 37 -5.40 -4.11 -3.67
C ILE A 37 -5.25 -4.10 -5.20
N TYR A 38 -4.65 -5.14 -5.78
CA TYR A 38 -4.49 -5.26 -7.22
C TYR A 38 -5.84 -5.26 -7.94
N THR A 39 -6.78 -6.09 -7.49
CA THR A 39 -8.10 -6.21 -8.11
C THR A 39 -8.88 -4.90 -8.09
N LYS A 40 -8.71 -4.09 -7.03
CA LYS A 40 -9.38 -2.79 -6.89
C LYS A 40 -8.69 -1.68 -7.67
N LEU A 41 -7.36 -1.65 -7.72
CA LEU A 41 -6.60 -0.61 -8.41
C LEU A 41 -6.42 -0.89 -9.91
N PHE A 42 -6.46 -2.14 -10.36
CA PHE A 42 -6.24 -2.50 -11.77
C PHE A 42 -7.18 -1.80 -12.76
N PRO A 43 -8.50 -1.64 -12.50
CA PRO A 43 -9.39 -0.89 -13.40
C PRO A 43 -9.01 0.58 -13.57
N VAL A 44 -8.37 1.17 -12.56
CA VAL A 44 -7.97 2.60 -12.55
C VAL A 44 -6.53 2.77 -13.03
N MET A 45 -5.66 1.79 -12.76
CA MET A 45 -4.24 1.81 -13.08
C MET A 45 -3.78 0.48 -13.69
N PRO A 46 -4.04 0.23 -14.99
CA PRO A 46 -3.71 -1.03 -15.64
C PRO A 46 -2.20 -1.33 -15.73
N THR A 47 -1.35 -0.31 -15.56
CA THR A 47 0.11 -0.42 -15.53
C THR A 47 0.64 -0.92 -14.18
N LEU A 48 -0.21 -1.01 -13.16
CA LEU A 48 0.16 -1.48 -11.84
C LEU A 48 0.28 -3.00 -11.83
N SER A 49 1.43 -3.53 -11.39
CA SER A 49 1.63 -4.97 -11.21
C SER A 49 1.53 -5.38 -9.74
N LYS A 50 1.20 -6.64 -9.47
CA LYS A 50 1.24 -7.20 -8.10
C LYS A 50 2.61 -7.02 -7.43
N THR A 51 3.69 -7.19 -8.20
CA THR A 51 5.06 -6.96 -7.73
C THR A 51 5.29 -5.51 -7.32
N THR A 52 4.77 -4.56 -8.10
CA THR A 52 4.84 -3.13 -7.78
C THR A 52 4.08 -2.81 -6.49
N ILE A 53 2.91 -3.42 -6.30
CA ILE A 53 2.11 -3.27 -5.07
C ILE A 53 2.90 -3.82 -3.88
N TYR A 54 3.38 -5.06 -3.97
CA TYR A 54 4.16 -5.68 -2.90
C TYR A 54 5.40 -4.84 -2.52
N ASN A 55 6.19 -4.41 -3.51
CA ASN A 55 7.37 -3.59 -3.28
C ASN A 55 7.02 -2.24 -2.65
N THR A 56 5.89 -1.66 -3.04
CA THR A 56 5.41 -0.41 -2.46
C THR A 56 4.99 -0.62 -1.02
N LEU A 57 4.16 -1.61 -0.72
CA LEU A 57 3.72 -1.93 0.64
C LEU A 57 4.91 -2.25 1.55
N LYS A 58 5.88 -3.01 1.06
CA LYS A 58 7.13 -3.28 1.77
C LYS A 58 7.88 -1.99 2.09
N LEU A 59 8.06 -1.10 1.11
CA LEU A 59 8.69 0.21 1.32
C LEU A 59 7.92 1.06 2.34
N LEU A 60 6.59 1.14 2.23
CA LEU A 60 5.76 1.88 3.18
C LEU A 60 5.95 1.33 4.61
N SER A 61 6.00 0.01 4.75
CA SER A 61 6.20 -0.65 6.05
C SER A 61 7.60 -0.41 6.61
N GLU A 62 8.64 -0.52 5.78
CA GLU A 62 10.04 -0.25 6.17
C GLU A 62 10.25 1.19 6.63
N GLN A 63 9.49 2.14 6.07
CA GLN A 63 9.51 3.55 6.45
C GLN A 63 8.56 3.89 7.60
N GLY A 64 7.84 2.90 8.15
CA GLY A 64 6.90 3.08 9.26
C GLY A 64 5.60 3.79 8.88
N ALA A 65 5.31 3.96 7.59
CA ALA A 65 4.10 4.61 7.11
C ALA A 65 2.86 3.72 7.18
N ILE A 66 3.04 2.40 7.23
CA ILE A 66 2.01 1.37 7.43
C ILE A 66 2.56 0.24 8.32
N GLN A 67 1.67 -0.51 8.96
CA GLN A 67 2.05 -1.70 9.74
C GLN A 67 1.74 -2.98 8.96
N MET A 68 2.76 -3.74 8.60
CA MET A 68 2.58 -5.08 8.02
C MET A 68 2.29 -6.08 9.15
N ILE A 69 1.11 -6.71 9.12
CA ILE A 69 0.72 -7.81 10.00
C ILE A 69 0.88 -9.13 9.23
N THR A 70 2.00 -9.82 9.48
CA THR A 70 2.24 -11.16 8.93
C THR A 70 1.59 -12.18 9.85
N ILE A 71 0.47 -12.80 9.43
CA ILE A 71 -0.29 -13.75 10.26
C ILE A 71 0.27 -15.18 10.10
N ASP A 72 0.87 -15.50 8.96
CA ASP A 72 1.58 -16.76 8.72
C ASP A 72 2.49 -16.60 7.49
N GLU A 73 3.51 -17.46 7.32
CA GLU A 73 4.48 -17.42 6.20
C GLU A 73 3.84 -17.45 4.78
N LYS A 74 2.52 -17.65 4.68
CA LYS A 74 1.72 -17.60 3.44
C LYS A 74 0.67 -16.48 3.37
N ASN A 75 0.41 -15.71 4.43
CA ASN A 75 -0.66 -14.71 4.47
C ASN A 75 -0.20 -13.41 5.18
N VAL A 76 0.18 -12.43 4.36
CA VAL A 76 0.54 -11.07 4.81
C VAL A 76 -0.67 -10.15 4.65
N ARG A 77 -1.02 -9.43 5.72
CA ARG A 77 -2.09 -8.43 5.80
C ARG A 77 -1.49 -7.08 6.22
N PHE A 78 -2.07 -5.95 5.80
CA PHE A 78 -1.48 -4.61 6.02
C PHE A 78 -2.47 -3.66 6.72
N ASP A 79 -2.06 -3.01 7.81
CA ASP A 79 -2.81 -1.98 8.56
C ASP A 79 -2.22 -0.59 8.35
N ALA A 80 -3.03 0.47 8.50
CA ALA A 80 -2.65 1.88 8.26
C ALA A 80 -2.59 2.70 9.56
#